data_AF-A0A3D2Z4J2-F1
#
_entry.id   AF-A0A3D2Z4J2-F1
#
_cell.length_a   1.000
_cell.length_b   1.000
_cell.length_c   1.000
_cell.angle_alpha   90.00
_cell.angle_beta   90.00
_cell.angle_gamma   90.00
#
_symmetry.space_group_name_H-M   'P 1'
#
loop_
_entity.id
_entity.type
_entity.pdbx_description
1 polymer ?
#
loop_
_entity_poly.entity_id
_entity_poly.type
_entity_poly.pdbx_seq_one_letter_code
_entity_poly.pdbx_strand_id
1 'polypeptide(L)'
;MTQSADRWALEPARSGSGLTVEAWVTTQRDGAEAMQPLVSQWRPLAEPSWSAFDATQTDGLVCAGYYGAVFDGRHIYNCPIRSHRDRSSVHGHVLRCDTHGD
;
A
#
# COMPACT_ATOMS: atom_id res chain seq x y z
N MET A 1 10.47 -42.36 17.47
CA MET A 1 10.93 -41.03 17.95
C MET A 1 10.01 -40.00 17.34
N THR A 2 8.96 -39.63 18.08
CA THR A 2 7.84 -38.83 17.57
C THR A 2 8.27 -37.37 17.53
N GLN A 3 8.39 -36.79 16.33
CA GLN A 3 8.70 -35.38 16.16
C GLN A 3 7.47 -34.59 16.66
N SER A 4 7.62 -33.89 17.78
CA SER A 4 6.55 -33.08 18.36
C SER A 4 6.07 -32.03 17.35
N ALA A 5 4.78 -32.07 17.02
CA ALA A 5 4.11 -31.16 16.09
C ALA A 5 4.01 -29.71 16.62
N ASP A 6 4.44 -29.45 17.85
CA ASP A 6 4.29 -28.16 18.54
C ASP A 6 5.49 -27.21 18.40
N ARG A 7 6.58 -27.60 17.74
CA ARG A 7 7.80 -26.76 17.67
C ARG A 7 7.58 -25.42 16.93
N TRP A 8 6.55 -25.33 16.10
CA TRP A 8 6.32 -24.19 15.20
C TRP A 8 5.03 -23.44 15.46
N ALA A 9 4.37 -23.68 16.60
CA ALA A 9 3.24 -22.88 17.02
C ALA A 9 3.73 -21.45 17.34
N LEU A 10 3.39 -20.49 16.49
CA LEU A 10 3.72 -19.08 16.69
C LEU A 10 2.52 -18.38 17.32
N GLU A 11 2.69 -17.87 18.53
CA GLU A 11 1.73 -16.97 19.15
C GLU A 11 1.72 -15.63 18.39
N PRO A 12 0.54 -15.00 18.18
CA PRO A 12 0.46 -13.68 17.57
C PRO A 12 1.36 -12.69 18.32
N ALA A 13 2.18 -11.92 17.59
CA ALA A 13 2.99 -10.88 18.21
C ALA A 13 2.08 -9.90 18.96
N ARG A 14 2.32 -9.75 20.27
CA ARG A 14 1.59 -8.80 21.12
C ARG A 14 2.32 -7.46 21.08
N SER A 15 1.57 -6.36 21.07
CA SER A 15 2.15 -5.02 21.16
C SER A 15 2.80 -4.81 22.54
N GLY A 16 4.04 -4.33 22.55
CA GLY A 16 4.84 -4.08 23.74
C GLY A 16 6.05 -5.01 23.83
N SER A 17 7.26 -4.42 23.82
CA SER A 17 8.58 -5.06 23.61
C SER A 17 8.87 -5.46 22.16
N GLY A 18 10.14 -5.33 21.74
CA GLY A 18 10.55 -5.50 20.34
C GLY A 18 10.23 -6.88 19.78
N LEU A 19 9.91 -6.94 18.49
CA LEU A 19 9.65 -8.17 17.75
C LEU A 19 10.89 -8.57 16.95
N THR A 20 11.37 -9.80 17.11
CA THR A 20 12.40 -10.41 16.26
C THR A 20 11.79 -11.57 15.49
N VAL A 21 12.07 -11.62 14.19
CA VAL A 21 11.64 -12.70 13.29
C VAL A 21 12.89 -13.33 12.68
N GLU A 22 13.02 -14.66 12.81
CA GLU A 22 14.05 -15.46 12.16
C GLU A 22 13.39 -16.51 11.28
N ALA A 23 13.88 -16.68 10.04
CA ALA A 23 13.37 -17.67 9.09
C ALA A 23 14.50 -18.21 8.23
N TRP A 24 14.50 -19.53 7.99
CA TRP A 24 15.35 -20.17 7.00
C TRP A 24 14.54 -20.40 5.72
N VAL A 25 15.01 -19.89 4.58
CA VAL A 25 14.35 -20.05 3.29
C VAL A 25 15.31 -20.65 2.25
N THR A 26 14.80 -21.62 1.49
CA THR A 26 15.45 -22.15 0.30
C THR A 26 14.52 -21.92 -0.87
N THR A 27 14.95 -21.20 -1.90
CA THR A 27 14.15 -20.93 -3.09
C THR A 27 14.57 -21.86 -4.24
N GLN A 28 13.60 -22.30 -5.05
CA GLN A 28 13.86 -23.16 -6.23
C GLN A 28 13.51 -22.48 -7.55
N ARG A 29 13.00 -21.25 -7.52
CA ARG A 29 12.68 -20.45 -8.70
C ARG A 29 13.02 -18.99 -8.43
N ASP A 30 13.66 -18.36 -9.39
CA ASP A 30 13.80 -16.92 -9.54
C ASP A 30 12.92 -16.44 -10.70
N GLY A 31 12.65 -15.14 -10.72
CA GLY A 31 11.90 -14.49 -11.79
C GLY A 31 12.06 -12.99 -11.66
N ALA A 32 12.24 -12.30 -12.79
CA ALA A 32 12.24 -10.84 -12.78
C ALA A 32 10.93 -10.34 -12.16
N GLU A 33 11.04 -9.42 -11.19
CA GLU A 33 9.91 -8.79 -10.50
C GLU A 33 9.05 -9.72 -9.61
N ALA A 34 9.50 -10.96 -9.35
CA ALA A 34 8.79 -11.85 -8.42
C ALA A 34 8.99 -11.42 -6.96
N MET A 35 7.89 -11.28 -6.22
CA MET A 35 7.87 -10.99 -4.78
C MET A 35 7.26 -12.18 -4.02
N GLN A 36 7.96 -12.69 -3.00
CA GLN A 36 7.47 -13.77 -2.13
C GLN A 36 7.52 -13.33 -0.65
N PRO A 37 6.37 -13.16 0.04
CA PRO A 37 6.38 -12.82 1.45
C PRO A 37 6.87 -14.01 2.29
N LEU A 38 7.90 -13.79 3.11
CA LEU A 38 8.45 -14.84 3.99
C LEU A 38 7.71 -14.93 5.33
N VAL A 39 7.39 -13.79 5.93
CA VAL A 39 6.62 -13.69 7.18
C VAL A 39 5.68 -12.50 7.09
N SER A 40 4.40 -12.71 7.43
CA SER A 40 3.39 -11.67 7.49
C SER A 40 2.41 -11.99 8.61
N GLN A 41 2.08 -10.98 9.42
CA GLN A 41 0.92 -11.01 10.31
C GLN A 41 -0.08 -9.95 9.88
N TRP A 42 -0.31 -9.86 8.57
CA TRP A 42 -1.31 -8.95 8.02
C TRP A 42 -2.71 -9.52 8.22
N ARG A 43 -3.61 -8.71 8.76
CA ARG A 43 -5.04 -8.99 8.79
C ARG A 43 -5.80 -7.70 8.48
N PRO A 44 -6.91 -7.79 7.71
CA PRO A 44 -7.79 -6.65 7.57
C PRO A 44 -8.37 -6.28 8.94
N LEU A 45 -8.71 -5.01 9.12
CA LEU A 45 -9.47 -4.57 10.27
C LEU A 45 -10.84 -5.27 10.24
N ALA A 46 -11.34 -5.70 11.41
CA ALA A 46 -12.66 -6.31 11.52
C ALA A 46 -13.75 -5.35 11.01
N GLU A 47 -13.52 -4.05 11.23
CA GLU A 47 -14.29 -2.95 10.66
C GLU A 47 -13.29 -2.04 9.93
N PRO A 48 -13.25 -2.07 8.59
CA PRO A 48 -12.39 -1.17 7.82
C PRO A 48 -12.79 0.28 8.06
N SER A 49 -11.89 1.06 8.66
CA SER A 49 -12.07 2.50 8.84
C SER A 49 -11.25 3.27 7.81
N TRP A 50 -11.89 3.75 6.76
CA TRP A 50 -11.29 4.67 5.78
C TRP A 50 -12.37 5.64 5.29
N SER A 51 -11.94 6.85 4.94
CA SER A 51 -12.76 7.83 4.21
C SER A 51 -12.19 8.00 2.81
N ALA A 52 -13.05 8.37 1.87
CA ALA A 52 -12.64 8.75 0.53
C ALA A 52 -13.36 10.03 0.13
N PHE A 53 -12.69 10.83 -0.67
CA PHE A 53 -13.20 12.08 -1.21
C PHE A 53 -13.12 12.03 -2.73
N ASP A 54 -14.21 12.43 -3.41
CA ASP A 54 -14.19 12.57 -4.86
C ASP A 54 -13.58 13.93 -5.24
N ALA A 55 -12.29 13.90 -5.55
CA ALA A 55 -11.53 15.08 -5.97
C ALA A 55 -11.66 15.40 -7.46
N THR A 56 -12.54 14.71 -8.22
CA THR A 56 -12.64 14.86 -9.68
C THR A 56 -12.91 16.31 -10.10
N GLN A 57 -13.60 17.09 -9.27
CA GLN A 57 -13.90 18.51 -9.50
C GLN A 57 -13.26 19.36 -8.41
N THR A 58 -11.97 19.65 -8.57
CA THR A 58 -11.20 20.47 -7.63
C THR A 58 -10.74 21.75 -8.34
N ASP A 59 -10.93 22.91 -7.71
CA ASP A 59 -10.54 24.22 -8.25
C ASP A 59 -11.08 24.53 -9.66
N GLY A 60 -12.26 24.00 -10.01
CA GLY A 60 -12.86 24.15 -11.34
C GLY A 60 -12.17 23.34 -12.44
N LEU A 61 -11.28 22.42 -12.08
CA LEU A 61 -10.55 21.55 -12.99
C LEU A 61 -11.08 20.11 -12.92
N VAL A 62 -10.90 19.38 -14.02
CA VAL A 62 -11.04 17.92 -14.04
C VAL A 62 -9.75 17.30 -13.52
N CYS A 63 -9.77 16.80 -12.28
CA CYS A 63 -8.65 16.20 -11.59
C CYS A 63 -8.87 14.67 -11.48
N ALA A 64 -8.65 13.96 -12.58
CA ALA A 64 -8.85 12.52 -12.67
C ALA A 64 -7.71 11.84 -13.42
N GLY A 65 -7.54 10.53 -13.19
CA GLY A 65 -6.59 9.70 -13.93
C GLY A 65 -5.13 9.97 -13.57
N TYR A 66 -4.70 9.33 -12.48
CA TYR A 66 -3.35 9.39 -11.90
C TYR A 66 -2.73 7.99 -11.85
N TYR A 67 -1.43 7.87 -12.12
CA TYR A 67 -0.71 6.56 -12.06
C TYR A 67 0.10 6.34 -10.79
N GLY A 68 0.13 7.32 -9.89
CA GLY A 68 0.87 7.24 -8.64
C GLY A 68 0.95 8.60 -7.97
N ALA A 69 1.76 8.69 -6.94
CA ALA A 69 1.99 9.93 -6.21
C ALA A 69 3.38 10.00 -5.59
N VAL A 70 3.80 11.21 -5.24
CA VAL A 70 4.99 11.49 -4.42
C VAL A 70 4.53 12.11 -3.10
N PHE A 71 5.16 11.71 -2.00
CA PHE A 71 4.91 12.24 -0.66
C PHE A 71 6.13 13.02 -0.18
N ASP A 72 5.94 14.24 0.32
CA ASP A 72 7.02 15.12 0.79
C ASP A 72 7.18 15.14 2.32
N GLY A 73 6.36 14.39 3.07
CA GLY A 73 6.28 14.43 4.53
C GLY A 73 5.00 15.09 5.07
N ARG A 74 4.23 15.77 4.23
CA ARG A 74 2.90 16.33 4.57
C ARG A 74 1.90 16.25 3.43
N HIS A 75 2.32 16.45 2.19
CA HIS A 75 1.43 16.49 1.04
C HIS A 75 1.67 15.30 0.13
N ILE A 76 0.58 14.77 -0.40
CA ILE A 76 0.58 13.79 -1.48
C ILE A 76 0.34 14.54 -2.79
N TYR A 77 1.24 14.38 -3.76
CA TYR A 77 1.14 14.95 -5.10
C TYR A 77 0.88 13.83 -6.11
N ASN A 78 -0.31 13.79 -6.69
CA ASN A 78 -0.70 12.75 -7.63
C ASN A 78 -0.16 13.05 -9.04
N CYS A 79 0.52 12.08 -9.65
CA CYS A 79 1.15 12.20 -10.97
C CYS A 79 0.11 12.06 -12.09
N PRO A 80 -0.23 13.15 -12.81
CA PRO A 80 -1.32 13.15 -13.78
C PRO A 80 -0.97 12.36 -15.03
N ILE A 81 -2.00 11.80 -15.67
CA ILE A 81 -1.85 11.11 -16.94
C ILE A 81 -2.88 11.65 -17.94
N ARG A 82 -4.16 11.39 -17.73
CA ARG A 82 -5.27 11.67 -18.64
C ARG A 82 -6.58 11.50 -17.89
N SER A 83 -7.53 12.40 -18.10
CA SER A 83 -8.79 12.40 -17.34
C SER A 83 -9.82 11.39 -17.86
N HIS A 84 -9.68 10.93 -19.11
CA HIS A 84 -10.58 9.99 -19.76
C HIS A 84 -9.85 8.89 -20.54
N ARG A 85 -10.58 7.94 -21.15
CA ARG A 85 -9.95 6.88 -21.97
C ARG A 85 -9.32 7.42 -23.25
N ASP A 86 -9.75 8.58 -23.74
CA ASP A 86 -9.21 9.20 -24.94
C ASP A 86 -7.77 9.72 -24.71
N ARG A 87 -6.88 9.49 -25.68
CA ARG A 87 -5.51 9.98 -25.69
C ARG A 87 -5.42 11.51 -25.70
N SER A 88 -6.45 12.19 -26.19
CA SER A 88 -6.50 13.66 -26.18
C SER A 88 -6.69 14.26 -24.78
N SER A 89 -7.14 13.45 -23.79
CA SER A 89 -7.48 13.93 -22.44
C SER A 89 -6.30 14.07 -21.49
N VAL A 90 -5.06 14.06 -22.01
CA VAL A 90 -3.85 14.27 -21.22
C VAL A 90 -3.84 15.67 -20.60
N HIS A 91 -3.37 15.80 -19.35
CA HIS A 91 -3.32 17.07 -18.65
C HIS A 91 -2.16 17.13 -17.64
N GLY A 92 -1.85 18.35 -17.20
CA GLY A 92 -0.84 18.64 -16.17
C GLY A 92 -1.41 18.96 -14.78
N HIS A 93 -2.70 18.71 -14.53
CA HIS A 93 -3.33 19.01 -13.23
C HIS A 93 -2.80 18.10 -12.11
N VAL A 94 -1.82 18.60 -11.36
CA VAL A 94 -1.27 17.92 -10.17
C VAL A 94 -2.23 18.09 -9.00
N LEU A 95 -2.88 17.01 -8.59
CA LEU A 95 -3.76 17.02 -7.42
C LEU A 95 -2.94 16.85 -6.14
N ARG A 96 -3.04 17.83 -5.24
CA ARG A 96 -2.38 17.84 -3.94
C ARG A 96 -3.37 17.54 -2.83
N CYS A 97 -3.07 16.57 -1.98
CA CYS A 97 -3.77 16.31 -0.73
C CYS A 97 -2.87 16.69 0.45
N ASP A 98 -3.36 17.49 1.40
CA ASP A 98 -2.67 17.79 2.66
C ASP A 98 -3.06 16.74 3.70
N THR A 99 -2.13 15.92 4.15
CA THR A 99 -2.42 14.82 5.08
C THR A 99 -2.62 15.29 6.52
N HIS A 100 -2.45 16.59 6.79
CA HIS A 100 -2.75 17.21 8.07
C HIS A 100 -3.99 18.12 8.00
N GLY A 101 -4.55 18.34 6.81
CA GLY A 101 -5.82 19.00 6.61
C GLY A 101 -6.98 18.01 6.71
N ASP A 102 -8.20 18.55 6.80
CA ASP A 102 -9.45 17.76 6.80
C ASP A 102 -9.72 17.07 5.46
#